data_AF-A0A2V8XRT6-F1
#
_entry.id   AF-A0A2V8XRT6-F1
#
_cell.length_a   1.000
_cell.length_b   1.000
_cell.length_c   1.000
_cell.angle_alpha   90.00
_cell.angle_beta   90.00
_cell.angle_gamma   90.00
#
_symmetry.space_group_name_H-M   'P 1'
#
loop_
_entity.id
_entity.type
_entity.pdbx_description
1 polymer ?
#
loop_
_entity_poly.entity_id
_entity_poly.type
_entity_poly.pdbx_seq_one_letter_code
_entity_poly.pdbx_strand_id
1 'polypeptide(L)'
;MVDWQKLVSQRLSGLALAAAEREEVYAELAEHLEESYEGFCKQGMLEKEAARRAVEQVSDWQDLQRKIFTAKRRQHIMQKRLHQLWIPGFLTLTLSTIFLMILQRLGFQPRSVSWSGPGTILFYGPWLLSLIVFGAVAACLSSRAGGSRATVLLASVFPVPALTAAFLSMFPIGFVIERIIGIQVGFSGAATAVLRDGIGWILIPGAALLAGGLLGHFLFGRRSSPQDMAIG
;
A
#
# COMPACT_ATOMS: atom_id res chain seq x y z
N MET A 1 -16.03 -42.85 6.88
CA MET A 1 -15.64 -41.43 6.88
C MET A 1 -14.71 -41.20 5.69
N VAL A 2 -15.00 -40.22 4.85
CA VAL A 2 -14.23 -39.95 3.62
C VAL A 2 -12.95 -39.20 3.99
N ASP A 3 -11.81 -39.60 3.42
CA ASP A 3 -10.55 -38.87 3.60
C ASP A 3 -10.52 -37.64 2.65
N TRP A 4 -11.12 -36.55 3.13
CA TRP A 4 -11.28 -35.31 2.37
C TRP A 4 -9.94 -34.69 1.96
N GLN A 5 -8.95 -34.73 2.83
CA GLN A 5 -7.62 -34.18 2.58
C GLN A 5 -6.89 -34.95 1.46
N LYS A 6 -7.00 -36.29 1.47
CA LYS A 6 -6.46 -37.12 0.40
C LYS A 6 -7.18 -36.91 -0.93
N LEU A 7 -8.50 -36.71 -0.91
CA LEU A 7 -9.28 -36.41 -2.12
C LEU A 7 -8.87 -35.06 -2.71
N VAL A 8 -8.80 -34.01 -1.90
CA VAL A 8 -8.42 -32.65 -2.31
C VAL A 8 -6.99 -32.62 -2.85
N SER A 9 -6.04 -33.26 -2.15
CA SER A 9 -4.64 -33.31 -2.59
C SER A 9 -4.44 -34.05 -3.91
N GLN A 10 -5.21 -35.11 -4.17
CA GLN A 10 -5.19 -35.78 -5.48
C GLN A 10 -5.75 -34.88 -6.58
N ARG A 11 -6.91 -34.24 -6.34
CA ARG A 11 -7.58 -33.38 -7.32
C ARG A 11 -6.83 -32.09 -7.62
N LEU A 12 -6.11 -31.54 -6.64
CA LEU A 12 -5.31 -30.31 -6.75
C LEU A 12 -3.80 -30.58 -6.80
N SER A 13 -3.38 -31.78 -7.20
CA SER A 13 -1.96 -32.17 -7.26
C SER A 13 -1.12 -31.29 -8.19
N GLY A 14 -1.73 -30.68 -9.21
CA GLY A 14 -1.09 -29.75 -10.15
C GLY A 14 -0.95 -28.30 -9.65
N LEU A 15 -1.37 -27.99 -8.42
CA LEU A 15 -1.36 -26.62 -7.89
C LEU A 15 0.10 -26.16 -7.65
N ALA A 16 0.58 -25.26 -8.50
CA ALA A 16 1.94 -24.71 -8.46
C ALA A 16 2.10 -23.63 -7.35
N LEU A 17 1.98 -24.05 -6.09
CA LEU A 17 2.23 -23.22 -4.90
C LEU A 17 3.37 -23.81 -4.06
N ALA A 18 3.93 -23.00 -3.16
CA ALA A 18 4.88 -23.48 -2.16
C ALA A 18 4.23 -24.56 -1.27
N ALA A 19 5.03 -25.49 -0.74
CA ALA A 19 4.53 -26.64 0.01
C ALA A 19 3.60 -26.25 1.17
N ALA A 20 3.99 -25.26 1.98
CA ALA A 20 3.19 -24.78 3.10
C ALA A 20 1.85 -24.14 2.68
N GLU A 21 1.86 -23.30 1.63
CA GLU A 21 0.63 -22.67 1.12
C GLU A 21 -0.32 -23.68 0.50
N ARG A 22 0.24 -24.71 -0.14
CA ARG A 22 -0.54 -25.80 -0.73
C ARG A 22 -1.19 -26.66 0.35
N GLU A 23 -0.48 -26.95 1.45
CA GLU A 23 -1.04 -27.67 2.59
C GLU A 23 -2.15 -26.88 3.29
N GLU A 24 -1.96 -25.58 3.49
CA GLU A 24 -3.00 -24.67 4.00
C GLU A 24 -4.27 -24.73 3.15
N VAL A 25 -4.13 -24.59 1.82
CA VAL A 25 -5.26 -24.66 0.87
C VAL A 25 -5.93 -26.04 0.90
N TYR A 26 -5.16 -27.13 1.03
CA TYR A 26 -5.72 -28.47 1.11
C TYR A 26 -6.52 -28.68 2.39
N ALA A 27 -6.03 -28.19 3.52
CA ALA A 27 -6.72 -28.27 4.79
C ALA A 27 -8.03 -27.46 4.76
N GLU A 28 -7.98 -26.20 4.32
CA GLU A 28 -9.16 -25.32 4.26
C GLU A 28 -10.24 -25.87 3.31
N LEU A 29 -9.86 -26.39 2.14
CA LEU A 29 -10.82 -26.95 1.20
C LEU A 29 -11.39 -28.30 1.69
N ALA A 30 -10.58 -29.11 2.38
CA ALA A 30 -11.04 -30.36 2.97
C ALA A 30 -12.05 -30.11 4.11
N GLU A 31 -11.75 -29.14 4.98
CA GLU A 31 -12.65 -28.69 6.05
C GLU A 31 -13.98 -28.18 5.46
N HIS A 32 -13.94 -27.38 4.39
CA HIS A 32 -15.16 -26.89 3.75
C HIS A 32 -16.03 -28.00 3.13
N LEU A 33 -15.40 -29.03 2.54
CA LEU A 33 -16.12 -30.19 2.01
C LEU A 33 -16.70 -31.06 3.13
N GLU A 34 -15.97 -31.20 4.23
CA GLU A 34 -16.43 -31.90 5.42
C GLU A 34 -17.64 -31.19 6.05
N GLU A 35 -17.58 -29.86 6.21
CA GLU A 35 -18.69 -29.04 6.69
C GLU A 35 -19.93 -29.20 5.79
N SER A 36 -19.73 -29.17 4.47
CA SER A 36 -20.81 -29.40 3.50
C SER A 36 -21.41 -30.79 3.60
N TYR A 37 -20.56 -31.82 3.75
CA TYR A 37 -20.98 -33.20 3.97
C TYR A 37 -21.80 -33.34 5.24
N GLU A 38 -21.33 -32.81 6.37
CA GLU A 38 -22.05 -32.82 7.63
C GLU A 38 -23.39 -32.09 7.53
N GLY A 39 -23.44 -30.98 6.79
CA GLY A 39 -24.66 -30.25 6.48
C GLY A 39 -25.69 -31.12 5.77
N PHE A 40 -25.28 -31.88 4.75
CA PHE A 40 -26.16 -32.81 4.03
C PHE A 40 -26.58 -34.01 4.89
N CYS A 41 -25.70 -34.54 5.73
CA CYS A 41 -26.05 -35.60 6.68
C CYS A 41 -27.10 -35.13 7.70
N LYS A 42 -26.97 -33.91 8.23
CA LYS A 42 -27.96 -33.30 9.14
C LYS A 42 -29.33 -33.10 8.50
N GLN A 43 -29.39 -32.99 7.16
CA GLN A 43 -30.63 -32.92 6.39
C GLN A 43 -31.26 -34.30 6.11
N GLY A 44 -30.72 -35.38 6.69
CA GLY A 44 -31.24 -36.75 6.54
C GLY A 44 -30.81 -37.44 5.24
N MET A 45 -29.84 -36.89 4.52
CA MET A 45 -29.31 -37.48 3.29
C MET A 45 -28.42 -38.69 3.62
N LEU A 46 -28.49 -39.74 2.81
CA LEU A 46 -27.62 -40.91 2.94
C LEU A 46 -26.15 -40.50 2.78
N GLU A 47 -25.26 -41.01 3.62
CA GLU A 47 -23.83 -40.62 3.65
C GLU A 47 -23.16 -40.63 2.27
N LYS A 48 -23.44 -41.66 1.46
CA LYS A 48 -22.87 -41.77 0.10
C LYS A 48 -23.34 -40.65 -0.84
N GLU A 49 -24.60 -40.26 -0.71
CA GLU A 49 -25.19 -39.19 -1.51
C GLU A 49 -24.75 -37.81 -1.00
N ALA A 50 -24.67 -37.64 0.33
CA ALA A 50 -24.11 -36.44 0.96
C ALA A 50 -22.66 -36.20 0.51
N ALA A 51 -21.83 -37.25 0.50
CA ALA A 51 -20.44 -37.16 0.06
C ALA A 51 -20.32 -36.81 -1.43
N ARG A 52 -21.13 -37.45 -2.27
CA ARG A 52 -21.20 -37.14 -3.71
C ARG A 52 -21.59 -35.68 -3.93
N ARG A 53 -22.64 -35.22 -3.25
CA ARG A 53 -23.18 -33.87 -3.38
C ARG A 53 -22.22 -32.81 -2.87
N ALA A 54 -21.45 -33.09 -1.82
CA ALA A 54 -20.38 -32.22 -1.33
C ALA A 54 -19.28 -32.05 -2.39
N VAL A 55 -18.83 -33.14 -3.02
CA VAL A 55 -17.83 -33.08 -4.10
C VAL A 55 -18.37 -32.37 -5.36
N GLU A 56 -19.64 -32.60 -5.70
CA GLU A 56 -20.31 -31.96 -6.85
C GLU A 56 -20.47 -30.44 -6.71
N GLN A 57 -20.37 -29.88 -5.49
CA GLN A 57 -20.32 -28.42 -5.31
C GLN A 57 -19.12 -27.81 -6.06
N VAL A 58 -18.02 -28.56 -6.17
CA VAL A 58 -16.86 -28.20 -7.00
C VAL A 58 -17.04 -28.80 -8.39
N SER A 59 -17.78 -28.08 -9.23
CA SER A 59 -18.12 -28.49 -10.59
C SER A 59 -16.91 -28.56 -11.53
N ASP A 60 -15.93 -27.66 -11.36
CA ASP A 60 -14.68 -27.67 -12.13
C ASP A 60 -13.45 -27.45 -11.22
N TRP A 61 -12.72 -28.54 -10.98
CA TRP A 61 -11.50 -28.56 -10.18
C TRP A 61 -10.35 -27.80 -10.83
N GLN A 62 -10.27 -27.77 -12.16
CA GLN A 62 -9.22 -27.04 -12.88
C GLN A 62 -9.47 -25.53 -12.84
N ASP A 63 -10.72 -25.11 -12.94
CA ASP A 63 -11.09 -23.70 -12.76
C ASP A 63 -10.85 -23.24 -11.32
N LEU A 64 -11.23 -24.07 -10.33
CA LEU A 64 -10.92 -23.80 -8.92
C LEU A 64 -9.41 -23.66 -8.70
N GLN A 65 -8.60 -24.56 -9.25
CA GLN A 65 -7.14 -24.49 -9.19
C GLN A 65 -6.60 -23.19 -9.80
N ARG A 66 -7.12 -22.79 -10.98
CA ARG A 66 -6.74 -21.53 -11.63
C ARG A 66 -7.11 -20.31 -10.80
N LYS A 67 -8.30 -20.30 -10.19
CA LYS A 67 -8.77 -19.24 -9.31
C LYS A 67 -7.91 -19.12 -8.06
N ILE A 68 -7.63 -20.23 -7.38
CA ILE A 68 -6.77 -20.27 -6.19
C ILE A 68 -5.37 -19.75 -6.52
N PHE A 69 -4.76 -20.25 -7.61
CA PHE A 69 -3.43 -19.81 -8.03
C PHE A 69 -3.40 -18.30 -8.33
N THR A 70 -4.41 -17.80 -9.05
CA THR A 70 -4.52 -16.37 -9.39
C THR A 70 -4.74 -15.52 -8.14
N ALA A 71 -5.57 -15.98 -7.20
CA ALA A 71 -5.84 -15.30 -5.95
C ALA A 71 -4.60 -15.23 -5.05
N LYS A 72 -3.91 -16.35 -4.80
CA LYS A 72 -2.67 -16.39 -4.01
C LYS A 72 -1.57 -15.55 -4.69
N ARG A 73 -1.41 -15.64 -6.02
CA ARG A 73 -0.46 -14.78 -6.76
C ARG A 73 -0.79 -13.30 -6.59
N ARG A 74 -2.06 -12.92 -6.67
CA ARG A 74 -2.51 -11.53 -6.47
C ARG A 74 -2.27 -11.08 -5.03
N GLN A 75 -2.55 -11.91 -4.04
CA GLN A 75 -2.29 -11.66 -2.61
C GLN A 75 -0.80 -11.39 -2.38
N HIS A 76 0.09 -12.24 -2.91
CA HIS A 76 1.54 -12.04 -2.86
C HIS A 76 1.98 -10.71 -3.47
N ILE A 77 1.42 -10.33 -4.62
CA ILE A 77 1.70 -9.04 -5.26
C ILE A 77 1.23 -7.88 -4.37
N MET A 78 0.03 -7.98 -3.79
CA MET A 78 -0.52 -6.95 -2.90
C MET A 78 0.30 -6.81 -1.62
N GLN A 79 0.66 -7.91 -0.95
CA GLN A 79 1.50 -7.88 0.25
C GLN A 79 2.89 -7.31 -0.02
N LYS A 80 3.51 -7.66 -1.16
CA LYS A 80 4.79 -7.06 -1.59
C LYS A 80 4.65 -5.56 -1.79
N ARG A 81 3.61 -5.09 -2.49
CA ARG A 81 3.35 -3.66 -2.68
C ARG A 81 3.09 -2.94 -1.35
N LEU A 82 2.37 -3.56 -0.43
CA LEU A 82 2.08 -2.98 0.88
C LEU A 82 3.37 -2.76 1.69
N HIS A 83 4.26 -3.75 1.73
CA HIS A 83 5.55 -3.63 2.42
C HIS A 83 6.56 -2.73 1.69
N GLN A 84 6.54 -2.70 0.35
CA GLN A 84 7.53 -1.95 -0.44
C GLN A 84 7.18 -0.47 -0.68
N LEU A 85 5.88 -0.13 -0.74
CA LEU A 85 5.41 1.21 -1.10
C LEU A 85 4.63 1.87 0.03
N TRP A 86 3.65 1.17 0.59
CA TRP A 86 2.67 1.78 1.49
C TRP A 86 3.22 2.02 2.90
N ILE A 87 3.84 1.01 3.51
CA ILE A 87 4.40 1.15 4.87
C ILE A 87 5.48 2.25 4.92
N PRO A 88 6.50 2.28 4.03
CA PRO A 88 7.51 3.34 4.06
C PRO A 88 6.93 4.72 3.74
N GLY A 89 6.00 4.80 2.77
CA GLY A 89 5.34 6.05 2.38
C GLY A 89 4.54 6.67 3.52
N PHE A 90 3.72 5.88 4.21
CA PHE A 90 2.95 6.38 5.36
C PHE A 90 3.85 6.73 6.55
N LEU A 91 4.86 5.91 6.83
CA LEU A 91 5.78 6.19 7.94
C LEU A 91 6.50 7.53 7.75
N THR A 92 7.03 7.80 6.55
CA THR A 92 7.72 9.05 6.24
C THR A 92 6.78 10.26 6.27
N LEU A 93 5.54 10.11 5.79
CA LEU A 93 4.51 11.13 5.92
C LEU A 93 4.23 11.47 7.39
N THR A 94 3.95 10.47 8.22
CA THR A 94 3.65 10.67 9.64
C THR A 94 4.81 11.33 10.36
N LEU A 95 6.04 10.89 10.11
CA LEU A 95 7.24 11.45 10.73
C LEU A 95 7.46 12.91 10.32
N SER A 96 7.24 13.23 9.04
CA SER A 96 7.32 14.61 8.52
C SER A 96 6.28 15.53 9.14
N THR A 97 5.03 15.07 9.26
CA THR A 97 3.94 15.85 9.86
C THR A 97 4.18 16.12 11.34
N ILE A 98 4.65 15.12 12.10
CA ILE A 98 4.99 15.29 13.52
C ILE A 98 6.14 16.30 13.68
N PHE A 99 7.17 16.19 12.84
CA PHE A 99 8.29 17.13 12.90
C PHE A 99 7.87 18.57 12.60
N LEU A 100 6.96 18.77 11.63
CA LEU A 100 6.38 20.08 11.35
C LEU A 100 5.59 20.64 12.55
N MET A 101 4.78 19.82 13.21
CA MET A 101 4.06 20.22 14.43
C MET A 101 5.01 20.63 15.56
N ILE A 102 6.13 19.92 15.72
CA ILE A 102 7.16 20.26 16.73
C ILE A 102 7.81 21.61 16.40
N LEU A 103 8.16 21.85 15.14
CA LEU A 103 8.74 23.13 14.71
C LEU A 103 7.79 24.31 14.96
N GLN A 104 6.48 24.12 14.71
CA GLN A 104 5.46 25.13 15.02
C GLN A 104 5.36 25.38 16.53
N ARG A 105 5.37 24.33 17.35
CA ARG A 105 5.29 24.45 18.81
C ARG A 105 6.50 25.13 19.43
N LEU A 106 7.68 24.94 18.83
CA LEU A 106 8.93 25.59 19.24
C LEU A 106 9.05 27.05 18.76
N GLY A 107 8.04 27.58 18.06
CA GLY A 107 8.00 28.98 17.66
C GLY A 107 8.98 29.34 16.53
N PHE A 108 9.44 28.35 15.75
CA PHE A 108 10.20 28.66 14.55
C PHE A 108 9.35 29.51 13.62
N GLN A 109 9.92 30.60 13.09
CA GLN A 109 9.20 31.42 12.13
C GLN A 109 9.31 30.79 10.74
N PRO A 110 8.19 30.63 10.01
CA PRO A 110 8.26 30.23 8.62
C PRO A 110 8.98 31.32 7.83
N ARG A 111 9.96 30.93 7.02
CA ARG A 111 10.68 31.88 6.17
C ARG A 111 9.88 32.07 4.89
N SER A 112 9.49 33.31 4.61
CA SER A 112 8.77 33.65 3.38
C SER A 112 9.72 33.55 2.20
N VAL A 113 9.36 32.74 1.20
CA VAL A 113 9.99 32.77 -0.11
C VAL A 113 8.92 33.23 -1.07
N SER A 114 8.92 34.54 -1.37
CA SER A 114 8.07 35.12 -2.41
C SER A 114 8.65 34.73 -3.76
N TRP A 115 8.00 33.80 -4.46
CA TRP A 115 8.30 33.50 -5.85
C TRP A 115 7.38 34.34 -6.74
N SER A 116 7.89 35.51 -7.16
CA SER A 116 7.34 36.37 -8.22
C SER A 116 5.80 36.40 -8.32
N GLY A 117 5.14 36.96 -7.31
CA GLY A 117 3.67 37.17 -7.30
C GLY A 117 3.16 37.64 -5.94
N PRO A 118 1.90 38.11 -5.85
CA PRO A 118 1.31 38.58 -4.59
C PRO A 118 0.96 37.47 -3.57
N GLY A 119 1.26 36.20 -3.88
CA GLY A 119 1.12 35.07 -2.94
C GLY A 119 2.42 34.82 -2.19
N THR A 120 2.42 34.99 -0.86
CA THR A 120 3.59 34.71 -0.03
C THR A 120 3.52 33.27 0.46
N ILE A 121 4.30 32.37 -0.13
CA ILE A 121 4.38 30.99 0.33
C ILE A 121 5.44 30.89 1.44
N LEU A 122 5.01 30.37 2.59
CA LEU A 122 5.77 30.31 3.83
C LEU A 122 6.31 28.90 4.04
N PHE A 123 7.64 28.73 3.95
CA PHE A 123 8.28 27.42 4.14
C PHE A 123 9.21 27.41 5.35
N TYR A 124 9.22 26.28 6.05
CA TYR A 124 10.19 26.01 7.11
C TYR A 124 11.43 25.37 6.48
N GLY A 125 12.53 26.13 6.39
CA GLY A 125 13.81 25.60 5.88
C GLY A 125 14.27 24.29 6.55
N PRO A 126 14.21 24.17 7.90
CA PRO A 126 14.52 22.92 8.59
C PRO A 126 13.60 21.76 8.20
N TRP A 127 12.33 22.03 7.95
CA TRP A 127 11.36 21.02 7.50
C TRP A 127 11.67 20.54 6.09
N LEU A 128 11.98 21.45 5.15
CA LEU A 128 12.37 21.08 3.78
C LEU A 128 13.62 20.20 3.74
N LEU A 129 14.63 20.51 4.57
CA LEU A 129 15.83 19.67 4.69
C LEU A 129 15.51 18.28 5.26
N SER A 130 14.58 18.19 6.21
CA SER A 130 14.15 16.90 6.77
C SER A 130 13.46 16.01 5.73
N LEU A 131 12.73 16.59 4.76
CA LEU A 131 12.07 15.85 3.68
C LEU A 131 13.08 15.13 2.78
N ILE A 132 14.25 15.71 2.54
CA ILE A 132 15.32 15.06 1.76
C ILE A 132 15.80 13.80 2.50
N VAL A 133 15.98 13.88 3.82
CA VAL A 133 16.37 12.75 4.66
C VAL A 133 15.28 11.68 4.68
N PHE A 134 14.01 12.07 4.85
CA PHE A 134 12.90 11.13 4.86
C PHE A 134 12.69 10.45 3.50
N GLY A 135 12.88 11.16 2.39
CA GLY A 135 12.86 10.58 1.05
C GLY A 135 13.95 9.51 0.86
N ALA A 136 15.15 9.74 1.39
CA ALA A 136 16.25 8.77 1.37
C ALA A 136 15.98 7.55 2.28
N VAL A 137 15.35 7.75 3.44
CA VAL A 137 14.94 6.66 4.34
C VAL A 137 13.84 5.80 3.72
N ALA A 138 12.84 6.39 3.06
CA ALA A 138 11.83 5.66 2.29
C ALA A 138 12.47 4.79 1.20
N ALA A 139 13.45 5.32 0.47
CA ALA A 139 14.17 4.58 -0.55
C ALA A 139 15.00 3.42 0.05
N CYS A 140 15.64 3.64 1.21
CA CYS A 140 16.38 2.60 1.93
C CYS A 140 15.47 1.47 2.42
N LEU A 141 14.31 1.81 3.01
CA LEU A 141 13.35 0.80 3.47
C LEU A 141 12.73 0.03 2.31
N SER A 142 12.41 0.69 1.20
CA SER A 142 11.86 0.05 0.00
C SER A 142 12.87 -0.89 -0.67
N SER A 143 14.15 -0.50 -0.72
CA SER A 143 15.23 -1.36 -1.25
C SER A 143 15.52 -2.55 -0.34
N ARG A 144 15.50 -2.38 0.99
CA ARG A 144 15.61 -3.49 1.95
C ARG A 144 14.44 -4.49 1.85
N ALA A 145 13.26 -4.03 1.44
CA ALA A 145 12.10 -4.88 1.18
C ALA A 145 12.13 -5.55 -0.23
N GLY A 146 13.24 -5.47 -0.96
CA GLY A 146 13.39 -6.07 -2.29
C GLY A 146 12.62 -5.34 -3.40
N GLY A 147 12.31 -4.05 -3.21
CA GLY A 147 11.67 -3.22 -4.23
C GLY A 147 12.55 -3.02 -5.47
N SER A 148 11.95 -3.08 -6.66
CA SER A 148 12.65 -2.75 -7.92
C SER A 148 13.08 -1.28 -7.94
N ARG A 149 14.02 -0.90 -8.81
CA ARG A 149 14.49 0.50 -8.96
C ARG A 149 13.34 1.50 -9.16
N ALA A 150 12.32 1.11 -9.92
CA ALA A 150 11.11 1.92 -10.12
C ALA A 150 10.22 1.97 -8.87
N THR A 151 10.14 0.88 -8.10
CA THR A 151 9.37 0.79 -6.85
C THR A 151 9.97 1.67 -5.75
N VAL A 152 11.30 1.74 -5.67
CA VAL A 152 12.03 2.58 -4.71
C VAL A 152 11.76 4.06 -4.97
N LEU A 153 11.80 4.49 -6.24
CA LEU A 153 11.46 5.86 -6.61
C LEU A 153 9.97 6.16 -6.39
N LEU A 154 9.08 5.23 -6.76
CA LEU A 154 7.65 5.37 -6.50
C LEU A 154 7.34 5.47 -5.00
N ALA A 155 8.04 4.75 -4.13
CA ALA A 155 7.88 4.86 -2.67
C ALA A 155 8.24 6.27 -2.16
N SER A 156 9.25 6.89 -2.76
CA SER A 156 9.65 8.27 -2.43
C SER A 156 8.69 9.32 -2.99
N VAL A 157 7.97 9.04 -4.09
CA VAL A 157 6.96 9.93 -4.68
C VAL A 157 5.57 9.71 -4.10
N PHE A 158 5.28 8.52 -3.57
CA PHE A 158 4.00 8.11 -3.00
C PHE A 158 3.38 9.09 -1.97
N PRO A 159 4.18 9.81 -1.15
CA PRO A 159 3.65 10.87 -0.29
C PRO A 159 2.89 11.96 -1.05
N VAL A 160 3.24 12.24 -2.31
CA VAL A 160 2.66 13.33 -3.11
C VAL A 160 1.19 13.05 -3.46
N PRO A 161 0.80 11.89 -4.04
CA PRO A 161 -0.62 11.56 -4.23
C PRO A 161 -1.43 11.54 -2.94
N ALA A 162 -0.85 11.05 -1.83
CA ALA A 162 -1.53 10.99 -0.54
C ALA A 162 -1.75 12.39 0.06
N LEU A 163 -0.75 13.27 -0.06
CA LEU A 163 -0.89 14.68 0.30
C LEU A 163 -1.92 15.36 -0.61
N THR A 164 -1.85 15.16 -1.93
CA THR A 164 -2.84 15.68 -2.88
C THR A 164 -4.26 15.22 -2.54
N ALA A 165 -4.44 13.95 -2.18
CA ALA A 165 -5.73 13.41 -1.76
C ALA A 165 -6.20 14.02 -0.43
N ALA A 166 -5.32 14.14 0.58
CA ALA A 166 -5.64 14.80 1.84
C ALA A 166 -6.02 16.28 1.64
N PHE A 167 -5.29 16.99 0.78
CA PHE A 167 -5.61 18.36 0.36
C PHE A 167 -6.96 18.44 -0.35
N LEU A 168 -7.24 17.50 -1.27
CA LEU A 168 -8.51 17.46 -1.98
C LEU A 168 -9.69 17.11 -1.05
N SER A 169 -9.46 16.29 -0.02
CA SER A 169 -10.44 15.95 1.01
C SER A 169 -10.69 17.07 2.03
N MET A 170 -9.79 18.05 2.16
CA MET A 170 -10.01 19.20 3.02
C MET A 170 -11.18 20.09 2.53
N PHE A 171 -11.42 20.12 1.21
CA PHE A 171 -12.53 20.86 0.59
C PHE A 171 -13.93 20.32 0.98
N PRO A 172 -14.26 19.02 0.82
CA PRO A 172 -15.56 18.50 1.24
C PRO A 172 -15.73 18.55 2.76
N ILE A 173 -14.66 18.37 3.55
CA ILE A 173 -14.71 18.50 5.01
C ILE A 173 -15.03 19.94 5.42
N GLY A 174 -14.34 20.93 4.84
CA GLY A 174 -14.60 22.34 5.07
C GLY A 174 -16.02 22.76 4.68
N PHE A 175 -16.51 22.26 3.55
CA PHE A 175 -17.89 22.51 3.09
C PHE A 175 -18.94 21.90 4.03
N VAL A 176 -18.69 20.69 4.55
CA VAL A 176 -19.58 20.04 5.53
C VAL A 176 -19.57 20.78 6.86
N ILE A 177 -18.42 21.25 7.32
CA ILE A 177 -18.28 22.05 8.55
C ILE A 177 -19.01 23.40 8.42
N GLU A 178 -18.84 24.10 7.29
CA GLU A 178 -19.57 25.35 7.00
C GLU A 178 -21.08 25.12 7.00
N ARG A 179 -21.53 24.02 6.39
CA ARG A 179 -22.95 23.64 6.33
C ARG A 179 -23.54 23.25 7.69
N ILE A 180 -22.75 22.70 8.60
CA ILE A 180 -23.20 22.24 9.93
C ILE A 180 -23.10 23.35 10.99
N ILE A 181 -22.05 24.16 10.96
CA ILE A 181 -21.70 25.10 12.05
C ILE A 181 -22.05 26.56 11.68
N GLY A 182 -22.36 26.85 10.40
CA GLY A 182 -22.81 28.18 9.96
C GLY A 182 -21.71 29.27 9.97
N ILE A 183 -20.45 28.88 10.14
CA ILE A 183 -19.30 29.78 10.02
C ILE A 183 -19.04 29.96 8.52
N GLN A 184 -19.30 31.15 7.98
CA GLN A 184 -18.92 31.52 6.61
C GLN A 184 -17.41 31.49 6.46
N VAL A 185 -16.87 30.37 6.00
CA VAL A 185 -15.49 30.28 5.54
C VAL A 185 -15.57 30.69 4.08
N GLY A 186 -15.05 31.87 3.72
CA GLY A 186 -15.12 32.40 2.34
C GLY A 186 -14.50 31.45 1.31
N PHE A 187 -15.26 30.43 0.89
CA PHE A 187 -14.79 29.25 0.18
C PHE A 187 -14.24 29.61 -1.19
N SER A 188 -14.80 30.63 -1.85
CA SER A 188 -14.30 31.15 -3.12
C SER A 188 -12.90 31.78 -2.98
N GLY A 189 -12.66 32.55 -1.91
CA GLY A 189 -11.37 33.17 -1.62
C GLY A 189 -10.33 32.16 -1.12
N ALA A 190 -10.74 31.24 -0.25
CA ALA A 190 -9.89 30.15 0.24
C ALA A 190 -9.55 29.15 -0.87
N ALA A 191 -10.50 28.78 -1.74
CA ALA A 191 -10.25 27.86 -2.85
C ALA A 191 -9.33 28.48 -3.90
N THR A 192 -9.49 29.77 -4.23
CA THR A 192 -8.58 30.46 -5.16
C THR A 192 -7.20 30.67 -4.57
N ALA A 193 -7.08 31.00 -3.28
CA ALA A 193 -5.78 31.06 -2.58
C ALA A 193 -5.12 29.69 -2.49
N VAL A 194 -5.87 28.61 -2.20
CA VAL A 194 -5.36 27.24 -2.12
C VAL A 194 -5.04 26.66 -3.49
N LEU A 195 -5.80 26.94 -4.54
CA LEU A 195 -5.45 26.54 -5.91
C LEU A 195 -4.19 27.26 -6.41
N ARG A 196 -4.01 28.53 -6.02
CA ARG A 196 -2.89 29.37 -6.47
C ARG A 196 -1.61 29.14 -5.67
N ASP A 197 -1.70 29.01 -4.34
CA ASP A 197 -0.56 28.84 -3.43
C ASP A 197 -0.34 27.37 -3.02
N GLY A 198 -1.36 26.52 -3.13
CA GLY A 198 -1.31 25.10 -2.77
C GLY A 198 -0.51 24.24 -3.75
N ILE A 199 -0.42 24.65 -5.02
CA ILE A 199 0.46 23.99 -6.00
C ILE A 199 1.90 24.07 -5.50
N GLY A 200 2.37 25.23 -5.05
CA GLY A 200 3.72 25.37 -4.47
C GLY A 200 3.92 24.53 -3.21
N TRP A 201 2.90 24.45 -2.35
CA TRP A 201 2.91 23.63 -1.13
C TRP A 201 2.95 22.12 -1.38
N ILE A 202 2.48 21.63 -2.52
CA ILE A 202 2.55 20.20 -2.89
C ILE A 202 3.82 19.93 -3.70
N LEU A 203 4.15 20.82 -4.66
CA LEU A 203 5.25 20.62 -5.60
C LEU A 203 6.61 20.71 -4.91
N ILE A 204 6.82 21.66 -3.99
CA ILE A 204 8.13 21.90 -3.36
C ILE A 204 8.49 20.77 -2.37
N PRO A 205 7.61 20.37 -1.43
CA PRO A 205 7.84 19.19 -0.59
C PRO A 205 7.95 17.89 -1.40
N GLY A 206 7.14 17.74 -2.45
CA GLY A 206 7.20 16.60 -3.35
C GLY A 206 8.53 16.51 -4.09
N ALA A 207 9.06 17.63 -4.59
CA ALA A 207 10.36 17.72 -5.24
C ALA A 207 11.52 17.43 -4.27
N ALA A 208 11.43 17.90 -3.02
CA ALA A 208 12.43 17.61 -1.98
C ALA A 208 12.47 16.12 -1.60
N LEU A 209 11.30 15.48 -1.46
CA LEU A 209 11.19 14.04 -1.22
C LEU A 209 11.75 13.22 -2.40
N LEU A 210 11.45 13.64 -3.63
CA LEU A 210 12.00 13.09 -4.86
C LEU A 210 13.52 13.18 -4.90
N ALA A 211 14.07 14.35 -4.62
CA ALA A 211 15.51 14.58 -4.59
C ALA A 211 16.20 13.70 -3.54
N GLY A 212 15.61 13.56 -2.35
CA GLY A 212 16.07 12.64 -1.32
C GLY A 212 16.02 11.18 -1.73
N GLY A 213 14.94 10.73 -2.37
CA GLY A 213 14.80 9.38 -2.92
C GLY A 213 15.82 9.07 -4.01
N LEU A 214 16.05 10.02 -4.93
CA LEU A 214 17.09 9.95 -5.96
C LEU A 214 18.49 9.87 -5.36
N LEU A 215 18.80 10.71 -4.37
CA LEU A 215 20.09 10.69 -3.68
C LEU A 215 20.34 9.35 -2.98
N GLY A 216 19.33 8.84 -2.26
CA GLY A 216 19.38 7.51 -1.64
C GLY A 216 19.60 6.42 -2.70
N HIS A 217 18.89 6.49 -3.83
CA HIS A 217 19.09 5.54 -4.93
C HIS A 217 20.53 5.53 -5.46
N PHE A 218 21.16 6.69 -5.69
CA PHE A 218 22.55 6.76 -6.16
C PHE A 218 23.55 6.23 -5.13
N LEU A 219 23.34 6.52 -3.83
CA LEU A 219 24.24 6.12 -2.76
C LEU A 219 24.13 4.61 -2.45
N PHE A 220 22.92 4.05 -2.46
CA PHE A 220 22.67 2.65 -2.11
C PHE A 220 22.66 1.71 -3.32
N GLY A 221 22.35 2.19 -4.52
CA GLY A 221 22.40 1.40 -5.76
C GLY A 221 23.82 0.98 -6.19
N ARG A 222 24.86 1.67 -5.69
CA ARG A 222 26.26 1.30 -5.90
C ARG A 222 26.73 0.10 -5.07
N ARG A 223 25.95 -0.39 -4.08
CA ARG A 223 26.32 -1.57 -3.27
C ARG A 223 25.81 -2.90 -3.80
N SER A 224 25.09 -2.94 -4.93
CA SER A 224 24.46 -4.17 -5.46
C SER A 224 25.08 -4.66 -6.78
N SER A 225 26.37 -4.43 -7.00
CA SER A 225 27.17 -5.15 -8.01
C SER A 225 28.62 -5.14 -7.53
N PRO A 226 29.15 -6.30 -7.08
CA PRO A 226 29.67 -7.30 -8.01
C PRO A 226 29.51 -8.75 -7.50
N GLN A 227 28.64 -9.55 -8.11
CA GLN A 227 28.73 -11.01 -7.95
C GLN A 227 28.13 -11.82 -9.12
N ASP A 228 28.30 -11.32 -10.35
CA ASP A 228 27.98 -12.06 -11.59
C ASP A 228 29.23 -12.25 -12.49
N MET A 229 30.42 -12.26 -11.88
CA MET A 229 31.63 -12.78 -12.53
C MET A 229 32.28 -13.82 -11.63
N ALA A 230 31.73 -15.03 -11.62
CA ALA A 230 32.47 -16.28 -11.45
C ALA A 230 31.48 -17.44 -11.34
N ILE A 231 31.06 -18.03 -12.47
CA ILE A 231 31.13 -19.48 -12.74
C ILE A 231 31.24 -19.62 -14.26
N GLY A 232 32.47 -19.83 -14.72
CA GLY A 232 32.73 -20.65 -15.90
C GLY A 232 32.84 -22.11 -15.48
#